data_AF-A0A223LWW6-F1
#
_entry.id   AF-A0A223LWW6-F1
#
_cell.length_a   1.000
_cell.length_b   1.000
_cell.length_c   1.000
_cell.angle_alpha   90.00
_cell.angle_beta   90.00
_cell.angle_gamma   90.00
#
_symmetry.space_group_name_H-M   'P 1'
#
loop_
_entity.id
_entity.type
_entity.pdbx_description
1 polymer ?
#
loop_
_entity_poly.entity_id
_entity_poly.type
_entity_poly.pdbx_seq_one_letter_code
_entity_poly.pdbx_strand_id
1 'polypeptide(L)' 'MRTLTPSHIVFNGKVGALTGEGALRAKVGETVLIIHSQANRDTRPHLIGGHGDWVWEHGKFNNPPLRDMETWF' A
#
# COMPACT_ATOMS: atom_id res chain seq x y z
N MET A 1 -29.36 5.52 -0.68
CA MET A 1 -29.20 4.06 -0.49
C MET A 1 -27.98 3.81 0.37
N ARG A 2 -28.06 2.89 1.34
CA ARG A 2 -26.88 2.35 2.03
C ARG A 2 -26.43 1.13 1.21
N THR A 3 -25.33 1.26 0.48
CA THR A 3 -24.70 0.15 -0.26
C THR A 3 -23.37 -0.21 0.40
N LEU A 4 -22.80 -1.36 0.03
CA LEU A 4 -21.43 -1.75 0.40
C LEU A 4 -20.38 -1.20 -0.59
N THR A 5 -20.80 -0.33 -1.50
CA THR A 5 -19.97 0.23 -2.56
C THR A 5 -19.51 1.62 -2.15
N PRO A 6 -18.22 1.81 -1.80
CA PRO A 6 -17.72 3.14 -1.50
C PRO A 6 -17.82 4.02 -2.76
N SER A 7 -18.23 5.28 -2.58
CA SER A 7 -18.17 6.26 -3.67
C SER A 7 -16.74 6.69 -3.96
N HIS A 8 -15.87 6.64 -2.95
CA HIS A 8 -14.46 6.99 -3.03
C HIS A 8 -13.63 6.07 -2.13
N ILE A 9 -12.45 5.69 -2.61
CA ILE A 9 -11.39 5.06 -1.82
C ILE A 9 -10.14 5.91 -2.08
N VAL A 10 -9.53 6.45 -1.03
CA VAL A 10 -8.45 7.43 -1.15
C VAL A 10 -7.33 7.11 -0.16
N PHE A 11 -6.10 7.45 -0.52
CA PHE A 11 -4.99 7.51 0.42
C PHE A 11 -4.93 8.88 1.09
N ASN A 12 -4.51 8.90 2.35
CA ASN A 12 -4.24 10.11 3.14
C ASN A 12 -5.36 11.19 3.08
N GLY A 13 -6.62 10.76 3.05
CA GLY A 13 -7.79 11.62 3.27
C GLY A 13 -8.37 12.33 2.04
N LYS A 14 -7.73 12.30 0.86
CA LYS A 14 -8.30 12.88 -0.38
C LYS A 14 -7.72 12.30 -1.67
N VAL A 15 -8.46 12.44 -2.78
CA VAL A 15 -7.96 12.11 -4.12
C VAL A 15 -6.71 12.93 -4.42
N GLY A 16 -5.64 12.27 -4.89
CA GLY A 16 -4.37 12.92 -5.24
C GLY A 16 -3.50 13.35 -4.06
N ALA A 17 -3.83 12.98 -2.81
CA ALA A 17 -3.06 13.40 -1.62
C ALA A 17 -1.55 13.08 -1.70
N LEU A 18 -1.20 11.93 -2.29
CA LEU A 18 0.18 11.45 -2.44
C LEU A 18 0.70 11.62 -3.88
N THR A 19 0.31 12.70 -4.55
CA THR A 19 0.70 13.01 -5.94
C THR A 19 1.21 14.45 -6.06
N GLY A 20 1.86 14.80 -7.17
CA GLY A 20 2.38 16.15 -7.41
C GLY A 20 3.40 16.54 -6.34
N GLU A 21 3.18 17.68 -5.67
CA GLU A 21 4.04 18.12 -4.56
C GLU A 21 4.04 17.16 -3.37
N GLY A 22 2.95 16.40 -3.16
CA GLY A 22 2.83 15.39 -2.11
C GLY A 22 3.36 14.01 -2.48
N ALA A 23 4.02 13.86 -3.63
CA ALA A 23 4.57 12.58 -4.07
C ALA A 23 5.64 12.06 -3.10
N LEU A 24 5.55 10.76 -2.78
CA LEU A 24 6.59 10.06 -2.03
C LEU A 24 7.89 10.05 -2.85
N ARG A 25 9.03 10.26 -2.18
CA ARG A 25 10.35 10.32 -2.81
C ARG A 25 11.26 9.26 -2.20
N ALA A 26 12.09 8.67 -3.03
CA ALA A 26 13.17 7.78 -2.64
C ALA A 26 14.33 7.96 -3.63
N LYS A 27 15.51 7.43 -3.29
CA LYS A 27 16.66 7.36 -4.20
C LYS A 27 16.92 5.94 -4.65
N VAL A 28 17.54 5.77 -5.81
CA VAL A 28 18.03 4.46 -6.25
C VAL A 28 19.00 3.91 -5.20
N GLY A 29 18.77 2.67 -4.77
CA GLY A 29 19.53 2.01 -3.70
C GLY A 29 19.00 2.25 -2.29
N GLU A 30 17.98 3.09 -2.10
CA GLU A 30 17.30 3.27 -0.82
C GLU A 30 16.28 2.15 -0.57
N THR A 31 16.29 1.58 0.63
CA THR A 31 15.25 0.65 1.08
C THR A 31 14.16 1.41 1.81
N VAL A 32 12.91 1.26 1.36
CA VAL A 32 11.75 1.96 1.94
C VAL A 32 10.77 0.95 2.54
N LEU A 33 10.31 1.21 3.76
CA LEU A 33 9.19 0.48 4.37
C LEU A 33 7.88 1.22 4.11
N ILE A 34 6.96 0.60 3.38
CA ILE A 34 5.63 1.15 3.12
C ILE A 34 4.62 0.47 4.05
N ILE A 35 4.14 1.20 5.05
CA ILE A 35 3.06 0.71 5.94
C ILE A 35 1.72 1.09 5.30
N HIS A 36 0.89 0.09 5.06
CA HIS A 36 -0.44 0.27 4.51
C HIS A 36 -1.49 -0.27 5.48
N SER A 37 -2.61 0.44 5.61
CA SER A 37 -3.70 0.03 6.50
C SER A 37 -5.05 0.27 5.85
N GLN A 38 -5.99 -0.62 6.15
CA GLN A 38 -7.40 -0.51 5.79
C GLN A 38 -8.20 -1.12 6.94
N ALA A 39 -9.06 -0.32 7.57
CA ALA A 39 -9.78 -0.73 8.78
C ALA A 39 -11.13 -1.44 8.54
N ASN A 40 -11.69 -1.39 7.33
CA ASN A 40 -13.09 -1.74 7.08
C ASN A 40 -13.35 -2.49 5.74
N ARG A 41 -12.43 -2.48 4.78
CA ARG A 41 -12.61 -3.14 3.48
C ARG A 41 -11.26 -3.55 2.90
N ASP A 42 -11.18 -4.78 2.41
CA ASP A 42 -9.95 -5.28 1.80
C ASP A 42 -9.42 -4.38 0.67
N THR A 43 -8.11 -4.39 0.54
CA THR A 43 -7.33 -3.62 -0.43
C THR A 43 -6.22 -4.51 -0.97
N ARG A 44 -5.63 -4.12 -2.11
CA ARG A 44 -4.57 -4.90 -2.76
C ARG A 44 -3.45 -3.97 -3.24
N PRO A 45 -2.47 -3.61 -2.38
CA PRO A 45 -1.41 -2.70 -2.76
C PRO A 45 -0.51 -3.29 -3.84
N HIS A 46 -0.01 -2.42 -4.72
CA HIS A 46 0.88 -2.76 -5.80
C HIS A 46 1.84 -1.59 -6.03
N LEU A 47 3.13 -1.88 -6.26
CA LEU A 47 4.13 -0.87 -6.65
C LEU A 47 4.39 -0.98 -8.16
N ILE A 48 3.81 -0.08 -8.94
CA ILE A 48 3.96 -0.11 -10.40
C ILE A 48 5.43 0.06 -10.79
N GLY A 49 5.98 -0.92 -11.51
CA GLY A 49 7.39 -0.94 -11.94
C GLY A 49 8.38 -1.41 -10.87
N GLY A 50 7.89 -1.85 -9.70
CA GLY A 50 8.70 -2.44 -8.62
C GLY A 50 8.03 -3.68 -8.04
N HIS A 51 8.47 -4.10 -6.85
CA HIS A 51 7.92 -5.23 -6.12
C HIS A 51 7.97 -4.96 -4.61
N GLY A 52 7.26 -5.78 -3.83
CA GLY A 52 7.55 -5.93 -2.41
C GLY A 52 8.64 -6.97 -2.22
N ASP A 53 9.89 -6.52 -2.02
CA ASP A 53 11.03 -7.41 -1.76
C ASP A 53 10.77 -8.31 -0.53
N TRP A 54 10.14 -7.72 0.50
CA TRP A 54 9.73 -8.38 1.73
C TRP A 54 8.35 -7.87 2.15
N VAL A 55 7.36 -8.77 2.20
CA VAL A 55 5.97 -8.41 2.48
C VAL A 55 5.43 -9.22 3.66
N TRP A 56 4.96 -8.50 4.68
CA TRP A 56 4.13 -9.05 5.75
C TRP A 56 2.68 -8.65 5.51
N GLU A 57 1.97 -9.34 4.62
CA GLU A 57 0.59 -8.99 4.24
C GLU A 57 -0.36 -8.93 5.45
N HIS A 58 -0.18 -9.84 6.41
CA HIS A 58 -0.98 -9.84 7.64
C HIS A 58 -0.44 -8.90 8.75
N GLY A 59 0.64 -8.17 8.49
CA GLY A 59 1.23 -7.19 9.41
C GLY A 59 1.69 -7.77 10.76
N LYS A 60 2.32 -8.95 10.75
CA LYS A 60 2.84 -9.63 11.95
C LYS A 60 4.31 -10.02 11.75
N PHE A 61 5.25 -9.29 12.35
CA PHE A 61 6.69 -9.46 12.11
C PHE A 61 7.32 -10.73 12.71
N ASN A 62 6.63 -11.40 13.63
CA ASN A 62 7.08 -12.70 14.13
C ASN A 62 6.93 -13.82 13.08
N ASN A 63 6.15 -13.59 12.03
CA ASN A 63 6.06 -14.50 10.89
C ASN A 63 7.11 -14.11 9.84
N PRO A 64 7.66 -15.07 9.08
CA PRO A 64 8.52 -14.76 7.97
C PRO A 64 7.73 -13.98 6.89
N PRO A 65 8.36 -12.99 6.22
CA PRO A 65 7.78 -12.29 5.09
C PRO A 65 7.69 -13.19 3.84
N LEU A 66 6.74 -12.87 2.97
CA LEU A 66 6.77 -13.28 1.56
C LEU A 66 7.80 -12.42 0.80
N ARG A 67 8.27 -12.91 -0.34
CA ARG A 67 9.25 -12.22 -1.19
C ARG A 67 8.72 -12.02 -2.59
N ASP A 68 9.27 -11.03 -3.28
CA ASP A 68 9.08 -10.78 -4.71
C ASP A 68 7.60 -10.64 -5.11
N MET A 69 6.78 -10.12 -4.19
CA MET A 69 5.34 -9.98 -4.39
C MET A 69 5.06 -8.80 -5.32
N GLU A 70 4.36 -9.04 -6.43
CA GLU A 70 3.84 -7.98 -7.30
C GLU A 70 2.71 -7.19 -6.61
N THR A 71 1.78 -7.89 -5.97
CA THR A 71 0.57 -7.35 -5.33
C THR A 71 0.28 -8.20 -4.10
N TRP A 72 -0.10 -7.58 -2.98
CA TRP A 72 -0.42 -8.28 -1.73
C TRP A 72 -1.78 -7.89 -1.17
N PHE A 73 -2.27 -8.62 -0.17
CA PHE A 73 -3.49 -8.30 0.57
C PHE A 73 -3.22 -7.42 1.80
#